data_AF-A0AAQ0TR64-F1
#
_entry.id   AF-A0AAQ0TR64-F1
#
_cell.length_a   1.000
_cell.length_b   1.000
_cell.length_c   1.000
_cell.angle_alpha   90.00
_cell.angle_beta   90.00
_cell.angle_gamma   90.00
#
_symmetry.space_group_name_H-M   'P 1'
#
loop_
_entity.id
_entity.type
_entity.pdbx_description
1 polymer ?
#
loop_
_entity_poly.entity_id
_entity_poly.type
_entity_poly.pdbx_seq_one_letter_code
_entity_poly.pdbx_strand_id
1 'polypeptide(L)'
;MIKFTATALIHFISPVIDIPSRNGGQSFQKRELMLDDSWTKDGNTYTNFVLIEFSGDKISQLDNFVPGQRVTVEAFINGREYQGRYFNTIKGMAIAPYQAQQTTQPTGQPSASAPSPFPGTPQQQYAPAPGYAPQPAYPPQAGYPHPPQPSYPNQGGYANSYPQPAPAPMPEPQPSGNLGPEGLPFR
;
A
#
# COMPACT_ATOMS: atom_id res chain seq x y z
N MET A 1 -5.92 7.02 -12.31
CA MET A 1 -5.79 6.32 -11.01
C MET A 1 -7.15 6.35 -10.33
N ILE A 2 -7.71 5.22 -9.93
CA ILE A 2 -9.05 5.16 -9.34
C ILE A 2 -8.89 5.01 -7.82
N LYS A 3 -9.57 5.86 -7.03
CA LYS A 3 -9.61 5.76 -5.57
C LYS A 3 -10.72 4.81 -5.15
N PHE A 4 -10.46 4.00 -4.11
CA PHE A 4 -11.50 3.24 -3.43
C PHE A 4 -11.18 3.09 -1.94
N THR A 5 -12.19 2.65 -1.20
CA THR A 5 -12.09 2.31 0.23
C THR A 5 -12.53 0.87 0.41
N ALA A 6 -11.79 0.09 1.21
CA ALA A 6 -12.10 -1.29 1.54
C ALA A 6 -12.19 -1.49 3.05
N THR A 7 -13.02 -2.43 3.49
CA THR A 7 -13.12 -2.83 4.90
C THR A 7 -13.07 -4.35 5.00
N ALA A 8 -12.05 -4.88 5.65
CA ALA A 8 -11.81 -6.32 5.76
C ALA A 8 -10.93 -6.65 6.97
N LEU A 9 -10.73 -7.94 7.23
CA LEU A 9 -9.77 -8.40 8.23
C LEU A 9 -8.36 -8.39 7.64
N ILE A 10 -7.35 -8.09 8.47
CA ILE A 10 -5.96 -8.27 8.08
C ILE A 10 -5.65 -9.77 8.11
N HIS A 11 -5.26 -10.34 6.97
CA HIS A 11 -4.72 -11.70 6.91
C HIS A 11 -3.25 -11.74 7.33
N PHE A 12 -2.46 -10.85 6.74
CA PHE A 12 -1.00 -10.82 6.90
C PHE A 12 -0.45 -9.42 6.61
N ILE A 13 0.67 -9.10 7.26
CA ILE A 13 1.47 -7.91 6.96
C ILE A 13 2.91 -8.35 6.77
N SER A 14 3.50 -8.04 5.62
CA SER A 14 4.89 -8.40 5.35
C SER A 14 5.87 -7.61 6.24
N PRO A 15 7.09 -8.13 6.45
CA PRO A 15 8.22 -7.27 6.80
C PRO A 15 8.47 -6.22 5.71
N VAL A 16 9.33 -5.24 5.99
CA VAL A 16 9.80 -4.31 4.96
C VAL A 16 10.55 -5.09 3.89
N ILE A 17 10.16 -4.88 2.64
CA ILE A 17 10.77 -5.46 1.45
C ILE A 17 11.60 -4.37 0.78
N ASP A 18 12.92 -4.58 0.72
CA ASP A 18 13.84 -3.75 -0.05
C ASP A 18 13.89 -4.24 -1.50
N ILE A 19 13.55 -3.35 -2.44
CA ILE A 19 13.69 -3.56 -3.88
C ILE A 19 14.93 -2.78 -4.34
N PRO A 20 16.02 -3.46 -4.73
CA PRO A 20 17.20 -2.80 -5.25
C PRO A 20 16.89 -1.94 -6.47
N SER A 21 17.50 -0.76 -6.53
CA SER A 21 17.40 0.07 -7.73
C SER A 21 18.10 -0.61 -8.91
N ARG A 22 17.43 -0.64 -10.07
CA ARG A 22 18.04 -1.17 -11.30
C ARG A 22 19.18 -0.32 -11.83
N ASN A 23 19.21 0.97 -11.47
CA ASN A 23 20.14 1.96 -12.03
C ASN A 23 21.11 2.52 -10.96
N GLY A 24 21.28 1.83 -9.83
CA GLY A 24 22.24 2.23 -8.78
C GLY A 24 21.79 3.39 -7.88
N GLY A 25 20.50 3.75 -7.91
CA GLY A 25 19.91 4.71 -6.97
C GLY A 25 19.50 4.08 -5.63
N GLN A 26 18.81 4.85 -4.78
CA GLN A 26 18.26 4.33 -3.52
C GLN A 26 17.30 3.16 -3.79
N SER A 27 17.33 2.16 -2.90
CA SER A 27 16.35 1.06 -2.93
C SER A 27 14.94 1.60 -2.70
N PHE A 28 13.98 0.98 -3.37
CA PHE A 28 12.57 1.24 -3.10
C PHE A 28 12.10 0.27 -2.02
N GLN A 29 11.59 0.81 -0.93
CA GLN A 29 11.01 0.00 0.14
C GLN A 29 9.50 -0.08 0.01
N LYS A 30 8.94 -1.26 0.31
CA LYS A 30 7.50 -1.45 0.47
C LYS A 30 7.18 -2.43 1.59
N ARG A 31 5.95 -2.38 2.08
CA ARG A 31 5.30 -3.45 2.83
C ARG A 31 4.00 -3.83 2.11
N GLU A 32 3.63 -5.09 2.26
CA GLU A 32 2.41 -5.66 1.69
C GLU A 32 1.42 -5.93 2.81
N LEU A 33 0.22 -5.38 2.67
CA LEU A 33 -0.94 -5.69 3.49
C LEU A 33 -1.84 -6.63 2.71
N MET A 34 -2.10 -7.82 3.23
CA MET A 34 -3.09 -8.73 2.69
C MET A 34 -4.37 -8.64 3.52
N LEU A 35 -5.46 -8.24 2.88
CA LEU A 35 -6.79 -8.27 3.45
C LEU A 35 -7.48 -9.60 3.13
N ASP A 36 -8.21 -10.13 4.09
CA ASP A 36 -9.07 -11.31 3.95
C ASP A 36 -10.52 -10.86 3.77
N ASP A 37 -11.05 -11.07 2.56
CA ASP A 37 -12.45 -10.89 2.19
C ASP A 37 -13.08 -12.23 1.79
N SER A 38 -12.55 -13.33 2.33
CA SER A 38 -13.09 -14.66 2.08
C SER A 38 -14.49 -14.79 2.67
N TRP A 39 -15.36 -15.49 1.95
CA TRP A 39 -16.75 -15.72 2.35
C TRP A 39 -17.09 -17.20 2.22
N THR A 40 -18.11 -17.65 2.96
CA THR A 40 -18.57 -19.04 2.92
C THR A 40 -20.03 -19.09 2.52
N LYS A 41 -20.39 -20.01 1.62
CA LYS A 41 -21.76 -20.28 1.21
C LYS A 41 -21.93 -21.76 0.91
N ASP A 42 -23.04 -22.31 1.38
CA ASP A 42 -23.40 -23.72 1.17
C ASP A 42 -22.29 -24.69 1.60
N GLY A 43 -21.59 -24.38 2.70
CA GLY A 43 -20.46 -25.17 3.21
C GLY A 43 -19.15 -25.02 2.44
N ASN A 44 -19.13 -24.25 1.35
CA ASN A 44 -17.93 -23.99 0.55
C ASN A 44 -17.33 -22.63 0.92
N THR A 45 -16.04 -22.60 1.20
CA THR A 45 -15.29 -21.37 1.44
C THR A 45 -14.66 -20.88 0.14
N TYR A 46 -14.95 -19.62 -0.20
CA TYR A 46 -14.39 -18.92 -1.34
C TYR A 46 -13.32 -17.97 -0.83
N THR A 47 -12.07 -18.39 -0.96
CA THR A 47 -10.92 -17.60 -0.53
C THR A 47 -10.73 -16.36 -1.40
N ASN A 48 -10.63 -15.20 -0.78
CA ASN A 48 -10.37 -13.94 -1.46
C ASN A 48 -9.37 -13.10 -0.65
N PHE A 49 -8.10 -13.14 -1.05
CA PHE A 49 -7.06 -12.30 -0.47
C PHE A 49 -6.73 -11.13 -1.39
N VAL A 50 -6.78 -9.92 -0.85
CA VAL A 50 -6.49 -8.69 -1.59
C VAL A 50 -5.19 -8.09 -1.09
N LEU A 51 -4.19 -8.00 -1.97
CA LEU A 51 -2.89 -7.40 -1.66
C LEU A 51 -2.90 -5.90 -1.92
N ILE A 52 -2.41 -5.14 -0.94
CA ILE A 52 -2.26 -3.68 -0.99
C ILE A 52 -0.81 -3.31 -0.65
N GLU A 53 -0.14 -2.57 -1.53
CA GLU A 53 1.24 -2.13 -1.35
C GLU A 53 1.32 -0.77 -0.63
N PHE A 54 2.01 -0.71 0.49
CA PHE A 54 2.38 0.52 1.18
C PHE A 54 3.86 0.81 0.92
N SER A 55 4.20 2.06 0.56
CA SER A 55 5.58 2.45 0.22
C SER A 55 5.87 3.88 0.69
N GLY A 56 7.15 4.25 0.74
CA GLY A 56 7.59 5.56 1.22
C GLY A 56 7.11 5.84 2.65
N ASP A 57 6.55 7.02 2.88
CA ASP A 57 6.05 7.45 4.19
C ASP A 57 4.80 6.69 4.67
N LYS A 58 4.19 5.88 3.80
CA LYS A 58 3.02 5.06 4.13
C LYS A 58 3.37 3.73 4.80
N ILE A 59 4.62 3.29 4.71
CA ILE A 59 5.08 2.01 5.28
C ILE A 59 4.81 1.93 6.78
N SER A 60 5.15 3.00 7.51
CA SER A 60 5.05 3.04 8.97
C SER A 60 3.60 3.05 9.49
N GLN A 61 2.61 3.30 8.62
CA GLN A 61 1.21 3.21 9.03
C GLN A 61 0.83 1.78 9.42
N LEU A 62 1.53 0.76 8.90
CA LEU A 62 1.26 -0.64 9.21
C LEU A 62 1.86 -1.10 10.54
N ASP A 63 2.68 -0.28 11.21
CA ASP A 63 3.43 -0.68 12.42
C ASP A 63 2.51 -0.97 13.61
N ASN A 64 1.33 -0.35 13.66
CA ASN A 64 0.37 -0.48 14.77
C ASN A 64 -0.73 -1.53 14.51
N PHE A 65 -0.67 -2.24 13.39
CA PHE A 65 -1.68 -3.22 13.00
C PHE A 65 -1.14 -4.63 13.05
N VAL A 66 -2.01 -5.60 13.35
CA VAL A 66 -1.65 -7.03 13.37
C VAL A 66 -2.73 -7.86 12.66
N PRO A 67 -2.40 -9.08 12.20
CA PRO A 67 -3.39 -10.03 11.66
C PRO A 67 -4.62 -10.22 12.57
N GLY A 68 -5.78 -10.40 11.95
CA GLY A 68 -7.08 -10.55 12.62
C GLY A 68 -7.79 -9.23 12.95
N GLN A 69 -7.13 -8.07 12.84
CA GLN A 69 -7.81 -6.78 13.03
C GLN A 69 -8.71 -6.42 11.84
N ARG A 70 -9.90 -5.90 12.10
CA ARG A 70 -10.74 -5.30 11.05
C ARG A 70 -10.32 -3.84 10.83
N VAL A 71 -10.06 -3.49 9.59
CA VAL A 71 -9.55 -2.17 9.20
C VAL A 71 -10.33 -1.58 8.04
N THR A 72 -10.28 -0.26 7.93
CA THR A 72 -10.68 0.49 6.75
C THR A 72 -9.42 1.00 6.05
N VAL A 73 -9.28 0.70 4.77
CA VAL A 73 -8.12 1.09 3.96
C VAL A 73 -8.58 1.98 2.82
N GLU A 74 -7.99 3.17 2.69
CA GLU A 74 -8.07 3.97 1.49
C GLU A 74 -6.92 3.60 0.56
N ALA A 75 -7.23 3.35 -0.71
CA ALA A 75 -6.23 2.94 -1.68
C ALA A 75 -6.53 3.47 -3.08
N PHE A 76 -5.52 3.34 -3.92
CA PHE A 76 -5.61 3.62 -5.35
C PHE A 76 -5.33 2.36 -6.16
N ILE A 77 -6.18 2.05 -7.12
CA ILE A 77 -5.93 1.03 -8.13
C ILE A 77 -5.39 1.65 -9.42
N ASN A 78 -4.33 1.02 -9.93
CA ASN A 78 -3.66 1.41 -11.16
C ASN A 78 -3.60 0.20 -12.09
N GLY A 79 -4.04 0.37 -13.33
CA GLY A 79 -3.85 -0.61 -14.39
C GLY A 79 -2.55 -0.35 -15.15
N ARG A 80 -1.87 -1.42 -15.55
CA ARG A 80 -0.80 -1.40 -16.53
C ARG A 80 -1.03 -2.49 -17.56
N GLU A 81 -0.72 -2.21 -18.80
CA GLU A 81 -0.67 -3.21 -19.86
C GLU A 81 0.79 -3.66 -20.03
N TYR A 82 0.99 -4.96 -20.21
CA TYR A 82 2.28 -5.56 -20.52
C TYR A 82 2.05 -6.79 -21.41
N GLN A 83 2.54 -6.71 -22.65
CA GLN A 83 2.48 -7.80 -23.63
C GLN A 83 1.06 -8.33 -23.88
N GLY A 84 0.10 -7.42 -24.09
CA GLY A 84 -1.32 -7.71 -24.30
C GLY A 84 -2.07 -8.13 -23.04
N ARG A 85 -1.43 -8.13 -21.87
CA ARG A 85 -2.03 -8.51 -20.59
C ARG A 85 -2.16 -7.31 -19.67
N TYR A 86 -3.30 -7.20 -19.02
CA TYR A 86 -3.61 -6.12 -18.09
C TYR A 86 -3.38 -6.58 -16.65
N PHE A 87 -2.61 -5.80 -15.91
CA PHE A 87 -2.27 -6.05 -14.51
C PHE A 87 -2.71 -4.86 -13.67
N ASN A 88 -3.23 -5.14 -12.49
CA ASN A 88 -3.53 -4.10 -11.52
C ASN A 88 -2.47 -4.04 -10.43
N THR A 89 -2.29 -2.86 -9.87
CA THR A 89 -1.52 -2.64 -8.65
C THR A 89 -2.33 -1.73 -7.75
N ILE A 90 -2.52 -2.17 -6.51
CA ILE A 90 -3.23 -1.42 -5.48
C ILE A 90 -2.19 -0.79 -4.55
N LYS A 91 -2.24 0.54 -4.44
CA LYS A 91 -1.35 1.32 -3.57
C LYS A 91 -2.14 1.87 -2.38
N GLY A 92 -1.72 1.51 -1.17
CA GLY A 92 -2.30 1.99 0.08
C GLY A 92 -1.99 3.46 0.30
N MET A 93 -2.99 4.21 0.77
CA MET A 93 -2.87 5.63 1.10
C MET A 93 -3.08 5.91 2.58
N ALA A 94 -4.08 5.27 3.16
CA ALA A 94 -4.38 5.40 4.58
C ALA A 94 -4.96 4.08 5.08
N ILE A 95 -4.67 3.75 6.34
CA ILE A 95 -5.28 2.65 7.07
C ILE A 95 -5.74 3.16 8.43
N ALA A 96 -6.94 2.73 8.83
CA ALA A 96 -7.49 3.03 10.15
C ALA A 96 -8.15 1.76 10.73
N PRO A 97 -8.18 1.61 12.06
CA PRO A 97 -9.04 0.63 12.69
C PRO A 97 -10.49 0.83 12.22
N TYR A 98 -11.19 -0.26 11.94
CA TYR A 98 -12.58 -0.16 11.56
C TYR A 98 -13.40 0.40 12.73
N GLN A 99 -14.12 1.50 12.48
CA GLN A 99 -15.11 2.04 13.40
C GLN A 99 -16.50 1.75 12.83
N ALA A 100 -17.29 0.98 13.57
CA ALA A 100 -18.70 0.83 13.23
C ALA A 100 -19.37 2.20 13.40
N GLN A 101 -19.96 2.74 12.33
CA GLN A 101 -20.80 3.92 12.46
C GLN A 101 -21.99 3.56 13.36
N GLN A 102 -21.98 4.09 14.59
CA GLN A 102 -23.18 4.15 15.41
C GLN A 102 -24.12 5.14 14.72
N THR A 103 -25.10 4.61 13.99
CA THR A 103 -26.25 5.40 13.56
C THR A 103 -27.02 5.80 14.82
N THR A 104 -26.75 6.98 15.37
CA THR A 104 -27.64 7.60 16.35
C THR A 104 -28.95 7.91 15.64
N GLN A 105 -29.91 7.00 15.79
CA GLN A 105 -31.28 7.20 15.37
C GLN A 105 -31.81 8.44 16.11
N PRO A 106 -32.28 9.49 15.43
CA PRO A 106 -32.88 10.63 16.12
C PRO A 106 -34.20 10.17 16.75
N THR A 107 -34.17 9.87 18.04
CA THR A 107 -35.39 9.72 18.84
C THR A 107 -36.14 11.05 18.80
N GLY A 108 -37.38 10.98 18.31
CA GLY A 108 -38.22 12.13 17.97
C GLY A 108 -38.38 13.15 19.09
N GLN A 109 -38.41 14.40 18.68
CA GLN A 109 -38.70 15.56 19.50
C GLN A 109 -40.18 15.95 19.30
N PRO A 110 -41.03 15.91 20.33
CA PRO A 110 -42.35 16.50 20.25
C PRO A 110 -42.32 17.99 20.62
N SER A 111 -42.93 18.77 19.71
CA SER A 111 -43.88 19.85 19.99
C SER A 111 -43.38 21.28 20.26
N ALA A 112 -44.13 22.19 19.64
CA ALA A 112 -43.94 23.62 19.46
C ALA A 112 -44.58 24.48 20.57
N SER A 113 -44.14 25.74 20.68
CA SER A 113 -45.00 26.96 20.72
C SER A 113 -44.15 28.24 20.82
N ALA A 114 -44.71 29.34 20.34
CA ALA A 114 -44.03 30.51 19.75
C ALA A 114 -44.01 31.78 20.67
N PRO A 115 -43.98 33.04 20.18
CA PRO A 115 -42.82 33.94 20.17
C PRO A 115 -43.02 35.26 20.97
N SER A 116 -41.98 36.11 21.10
CA SER A 116 -42.13 37.53 21.47
C SER A 116 -41.01 38.42 20.88
N PRO A 117 -41.28 39.71 20.59
CA PRO A 117 -40.49 40.51 19.64
C PRO A 117 -39.76 41.72 20.25
N PHE A 118 -38.98 42.40 19.38
CA PHE A 118 -38.47 43.78 19.44
C PHE A 118 -37.00 44.00 19.96
N PRO A 119 -36.32 45.09 19.54
CA PRO A 119 -35.11 45.07 18.72
C PRO A 119 -33.99 45.92 19.36
N GLY A 120 -32.78 45.87 18.82
CA GLY A 120 -31.71 46.75 19.31
C GLY A 120 -30.36 46.43 18.70
N THR A 121 -30.13 46.97 17.51
CA THR A 121 -28.78 47.24 16.97
C THR A 121 -28.53 48.75 17.09
N PRO A 122 -27.30 49.27 16.93
CA PRO A 122 -25.98 48.62 16.98
C PRO A 122 -25.00 49.38 17.90
N GLN A 123 -23.88 48.78 18.31
CA GLN A 123 -22.60 49.47 18.22
C GLN A 123 -21.42 48.52 18.28
N GLN A 124 -20.56 48.65 17.27
CA GLN A 124 -19.24 48.06 17.21
C GLN A 124 -18.35 48.63 18.31
N GLN A 125 -17.61 47.76 19.00
CA GLN A 125 -16.37 48.14 19.64
C GLN A 125 -15.36 47.03 19.43
N TYR A 126 -14.35 47.35 18.60
CA TYR A 126 -13.18 46.51 18.35
C TYR A 126 -12.40 46.34 19.67
N ALA A 127 -12.20 45.10 20.10
CA ALA A 127 -11.26 44.76 21.16
C ALA A 127 -9.91 44.32 20.53
N PRO A 128 -8.76 44.75 21.08
CA PRO A 128 -7.45 44.43 20.54
C PRO A 128 -7.05 42.98 20.81
N ALA A 129 -6.31 42.38 19.86
CA ALA A 129 -5.84 41.01 19.89
C ALA A 129 -4.85 40.73 21.04
N PRO A 130 -4.91 39.56 21.71
CA PRO A 130 -3.89 39.15 22.67
C PRO A 130 -2.57 38.79 21.97
N GLY A 131 -1.47 39.36 22.46
CA GLY A 131 -0.12 39.04 22.03
C GLY A 131 0.27 37.59 22.36
N TYR A 132 0.90 36.93 21.41
CA TYR A 132 1.50 35.61 21.61
C TYR A 132 2.78 35.72 22.45
N ALA A 133 2.89 34.85 23.45
CA ALA A 133 4.09 34.64 24.25
C ALA A 133 5.24 34.04 23.39
N PRO A 134 6.52 34.34 23.70
CA PRO A 134 7.64 33.72 23.00
C PRO A 134 7.79 32.24 23.38
N GLN A 135 8.07 31.40 22.37
CA GLN A 135 8.40 29.99 22.56
C GLN A 135 9.77 29.81 23.25
N PRO A 136 9.95 28.80 24.12
CA PRO A 136 11.26 28.44 24.64
C PRO A 136 12.11 27.76 23.56
N ALA A 137 13.38 28.16 23.50
CA ALA A 137 14.41 27.52 22.68
C ALA A 137 14.76 26.12 23.21
N TYR A 138 14.92 25.16 22.30
CA TYR A 138 15.45 23.83 22.61
C TYR A 138 16.97 23.89 22.84
N PRO A 139 17.53 23.15 23.83
CA PRO A 139 18.97 22.99 23.97
C PRO A 139 19.52 22.02 22.91
N PRO A 140 20.79 22.20 22.45
CA PRO A 140 21.42 21.30 21.51
C PRO A 140 21.72 19.94 22.14
N GLN A 141 21.30 18.87 21.47
CA GLN A 141 21.48 17.49 21.91
C GLN A 141 22.96 17.08 21.74
N ALA A 142 23.59 16.73 22.86
CA ALA A 142 24.94 16.19 22.90
C ALA A 142 25.00 14.83 22.18
N GLY A 143 26.08 14.63 21.41
CA GLY A 143 26.32 13.44 20.61
C GLY A 143 26.47 12.19 21.48
N TYR A 144 25.71 11.15 21.13
CA TYR A 144 25.93 9.81 21.63
C TYR A 144 26.97 9.09 20.75
N PRO A 145 27.95 8.38 21.34
CA PRO A 145 28.88 7.56 20.58
C PRO A 145 28.17 6.33 20.00
N HIS A 146 28.47 6.02 18.74
CA HIS A 146 28.06 4.78 18.08
C HIS A 146 28.66 3.56 18.80
N PRO A 147 27.90 2.46 19.00
CA PRO A 147 28.48 1.18 19.35
C PRO A 147 29.21 0.57 18.14
N PRO A 148 30.33 -0.16 18.34
CA PRO A 148 31.04 -0.83 17.25
C PRO A 148 30.19 -1.97 16.66
N GLN A 149 30.12 -2.03 15.33
CA GLN A 149 29.51 -3.16 14.63
C GLN A 149 30.32 -4.44 14.85
N PRO A 150 29.67 -5.60 15.04
CA PRO A 150 30.35 -6.89 15.02
C PRO A 150 30.78 -7.26 13.60
N SER A 151 32.05 -7.62 13.44
CA SER A 151 32.63 -8.21 12.24
C SER A 151 32.21 -9.67 12.12
N TYR A 152 31.49 -10.02 11.06
CA TYR A 152 31.23 -11.41 10.71
C TYR A 152 32.42 -11.98 9.93
N PRO A 153 32.95 -13.16 10.30
CA PRO A 153 33.98 -13.83 9.52
C PRO A 153 33.40 -14.34 8.20
N ASN A 154 34.13 -14.01 7.13
CA ASN A 154 33.94 -14.51 5.78
C ASN A 154 34.13 -16.04 5.76
N GLN A 155 33.04 -16.82 5.72
CA GLN A 155 33.11 -18.25 5.42
C GLN A 155 33.03 -18.45 3.92
N GLY A 156 34.14 -18.93 3.36
CA GLY A 156 34.25 -19.30 1.97
C GLY A 156 33.38 -20.51 1.60
N GLY A 157 32.94 -20.48 0.34
CA GLY A 157 33.01 -21.64 -0.55
C GLY A 157 32.23 -22.89 -0.15
N TYR A 158 30.90 -22.82 -0.19
CA TYR A 158 30.09 -24.01 -0.44
C TYR A 158 29.68 -24.00 -1.90
N ALA A 159 30.41 -24.77 -2.72
CA ALA A 159 30.02 -25.10 -4.07
C ALA A 159 28.73 -25.95 -4.00
N ASN A 160 27.58 -25.32 -4.25
CA ASN A 160 26.33 -26.01 -4.44
C ASN A 160 26.34 -26.64 -5.83
N SER A 161 26.69 -27.93 -5.90
CA SER A 161 26.49 -28.77 -7.08
C SER A 161 25.01 -29.13 -7.20
N TYR A 162 24.21 -28.23 -7.76
CA TYR A 162 22.92 -28.62 -8.32
C TYR A 162 23.17 -29.35 -9.64
N PRO A 163 22.64 -30.57 -9.86
CA PRO A 163 22.62 -31.16 -11.18
C PRO A 163 21.73 -30.29 -12.07
N GLN A 164 22.35 -29.63 -13.04
CA GLN A 164 21.67 -28.89 -14.10
C GLN A 164 20.86 -29.90 -14.93
N PRO A 165 19.55 -29.70 -15.17
CA PRO A 165 18.83 -30.50 -16.15
C PRO A 165 19.50 -30.33 -17.51
N ALA A 166 19.68 -31.44 -18.23
CA ALA A 166 20.21 -31.39 -19.59
C ALA A 166 19.37 -30.41 -20.43
N PRO A 167 20.00 -29.55 -21.26
CA PRO A 167 19.25 -28.70 -22.17
C PRO A 167 18.42 -29.59 -23.10
N ALA A 168 17.13 -29.28 -23.24
CA ALA A 168 16.29 -29.92 -24.23
C ALA A 168 16.95 -29.81 -25.62
N PRO A 169 16.89 -30.85 -26.46
CA PRO A 169 17.39 -30.75 -27.82
C PRO A 169 16.68 -29.59 -28.52
N MET A 170 17.48 -28.69 -29.11
CA MET A 170 16.94 -27.61 -29.93
C MET A 170 16.07 -28.21 -31.03
N PRO A 171 14.91 -27.61 -31.37
CA PRO A 171 14.20 -27.99 -32.58
C PRO A 171 15.15 -27.75 -33.77
N GLU A 172 15.22 -28.75 -34.65
CA GLU A 172 16.02 -28.70 -35.88
C GLU A 172 15.74 -27.40 -36.65
N PRO A 173 16.76 -26.74 -37.21
CA PRO A 173 16.52 -25.66 -38.14
C PRO A 173 15.74 -26.23 -39.33
N GLN A 174 14.54 -25.71 -39.56
CA GLN A 174 13.75 -26.03 -40.74
C GLN A 174 14.63 -25.81 -41.98
N PRO A 175 14.63 -26.74 -42.95
CA PRO A 175 15.45 -26.59 -44.14
C PRO A 175 15.05 -25.30 -44.84
N SER A 176 16.04 -24.40 -44.95
CA SER A 176 15.96 -23.16 -45.71
C SER A 176 15.40 -23.48 -47.09
N GLY A 177 14.15 -23.05 -47.33
CA GLY A 177 13.52 -23.17 -48.63
C GLY A 177 14.42 -22.50 -49.66
N ASN A 178 14.90 -23.31 -50.60
CA ASN A 178 15.75 -22.89 -51.69
C ASN A 178 14.92 -21.98 -52.62
N LEU A 179 14.97 -20.66 -52.39
CA LEU A 179 14.45 -19.68 -53.32
C LEU A 179 15.44 -19.57 -54.49
N GLY A 180 15.02 -20.02 -55.68
CA GLY A 180 15.67 -19.61 -56.93
C GLY A 180 15.52 -18.09 -57.14
N PRO A 181 16.25 -17.49 -58.09
CA PRO A 181 16.41 -16.04 -58.22
C PRO A 181 15.12 -15.23 -58.50
N GLU A 182 13.93 -15.84 -58.56
CA GLU A 182 12.66 -15.15 -58.83
C GLU A 182 11.48 -15.49 -57.89
N GLY A 183 11.70 -16.15 -56.75
CA GLY A 183 10.79 -16.06 -55.60
C GLY A 183 9.31 -16.51 -55.77
N LEU A 184 9.02 -17.68 -56.36
CA LEU A 184 7.66 -18.29 -56.31
C LEU A 184 7.72 -19.79 -55.94
N PRO A 185 6.80 -20.29 -55.09
CA PRO A 185 6.76 -21.72 -54.70
C PRO A 185 6.12 -22.60 -55.79
N PHE A 186 6.71 -23.78 -56.04
CA PHE A 186 6.08 -24.82 -56.86
C PHE A 186 4.90 -25.48 -56.12
N ARG A 187 3.90 -25.87 -56.89
CA ARG A 187 2.63 -26.49 -56.47
C ARG A 187 2.79 -27.76 -55.64
#